data_AF-A0A969GX05-F1
#
_entry.id   AF-A0A969GX05-F1
#
_cell.length_a   1.000
_cell.length_b   1.000
_cell.length_c   1.000
_cell.angle_alpha   90.00
_cell.angle_beta   90.00
_cell.angle_gamma   90.00
#
_symmetry.space_group_name_H-M   'P 1'
#
loop_
_entity.id
_entity.type
_entity.pdbx_description
1 polymer ?
#
loop_
_entity_poly.entity_id
_entity_poly.type
_entity_poly.pdbx_seq_one_letter_code
_entity_poly.pdbx_strand_id
1 'polypeptide(L)'
;MSHSLVRFGQLAATLPVVAFGIGYATQAGAVSLGPAAEYNVFVLGDFNQTGTDTEGKLAVGGNASFTDGFAVGMLLRGEGNGDVLVVGGDTTLSNGKVYGDAAFGGNQRSLPTSALKS
;
A
#
# COMPACT_ATOMS: atom_id res chain seq x y z
N MET A 1 29.27 -82.12 6.01
CA MET A 1 27.93 -81.77 6.53
C MET A 1 28.09 -80.43 7.25
N SER A 2 27.94 -79.35 6.49
CA SER A 2 28.18 -77.98 6.98
C SER A 2 26.89 -77.49 7.65
N HIS A 3 26.93 -77.19 8.95
CA HIS A 3 25.84 -76.50 9.63
C HIS A 3 26.30 -75.10 10.01
N SER A 4 25.90 -74.15 9.16
CA SER A 4 25.96 -72.72 9.37
C SER A 4 25.01 -72.32 10.52
N LEU A 5 25.52 -71.64 11.55
CA LEU A 5 24.70 -71.03 12.58
C LEU A 5 24.62 -69.51 12.30
N VAL A 6 23.44 -69.06 11.88
CA VAL A 6 23.11 -67.67 11.57
C VAL A 6 23.09 -66.86 12.87
N ARG A 7 23.97 -65.85 12.99
CA ARG A 7 23.91 -64.87 14.08
C ARG A 7 22.70 -63.95 13.88
N PHE A 8 21.77 -63.98 14.83
CA PHE A 8 20.62 -63.08 14.92
C PHE A 8 21.10 -61.63 15.07
N GLY A 9 20.78 -60.79 14.10
CA GLY A 9 21.02 -59.35 14.15
C GLY A 9 20.14 -58.68 15.20
N GLN A 10 20.77 -58.01 16.16
CA GLN A 10 20.08 -57.03 17.00
C GLN A 10 20.04 -55.71 16.23
N LEU A 11 18.88 -55.39 15.64
CA LEU A 11 18.57 -54.03 15.20
C LEU A 11 18.46 -53.15 16.45
N ALA A 12 19.49 -52.36 16.72
CA ALA A 12 19.38 -51.25 17.67
C ALA A 12 18.49 -50.16 17.03
N ALA A 13 17.25 -50.05 17.47
CA ALA A 13 16.36 -48.97 17.06
C ALA A 13 16.89 -47.64 17.65
N THR A 14 17.46 -46.79 16.80
CA THR A 14 17.77 -45.41 17.16
C THR A 14 16.46 -44.64 17.33
N LEU A 15 16.15 -44.23 18.55
CA LEU A 15 15.03 -43.32 18.82
C LEU A 15 15.35 -41.95 18.20
N PRO A 16 14.41 -41.30 17.49
CA PRO A 16 14.62 -39.93 17.06
C PRO A 16 14.60 -39.03 18.30
N VAL A 17 15.73 -38.41 18.61
CA VAL A 17 15.77 -37.28 19.55
C VAL A 17 15.03 -36.13 18.87
N VAL A 18 13.83 -35.82 19.34
CA VAL A 18 13.11 -34.61 18.94
C VAL A 18 13.91 -33.43 19.46
N ALA A 19 14.65 -32.76 18.58
CA ALA A 19 15.25 -31.48 18.90
C ALA A 19 14.11 -30.52 19.25
N PHE A 20 14.03 -30.12 20.52
CA PHE A 20 13.25 -28.96 20.93
C PHE A 20 13.80 -27.78 20.15
N GLY A 21 13.07 -27.38 19.11
CA GLY A 21 13.42 -26.19 18.33
C GLY A 21 13.43 -25.02 19.29
N ILE A 22 14.61 -24.45 19.53
CA ILE A 22 14.72 -23.09 20.03
C ILE A 22 14.01 -22.21 19.01
N GLY A 23 12.77 -21.84 19.33
CA GLY A 23 12.01 -20.90 18.53
C GLY A 23 12.82 -19.62 18.44
N TYR A 24 13.39 -19.34 17.27
CA TYR A 24 13.98 -18.04 17.01
C TYR A 24 12.82 -17.04 17.01
N ALA A 25 12.70 -16.27 18.09
CA ALA A 25 11.80 -15.13 18.09
C ALA A 25 12.37 -14.10 17.11
N THR A 26 11.81 -14.05 15.89
CA THR A 26 12.10 -12.94 14.99
C THR A 26 11.38 -11.72 15.53
N GLN A 27 12.13 -10.75 16.04
CA GLN A 27 11.57 -9.46 16.40
C GLN A 27 11.22 -8.73 15.10
N ALA A 28 9.94 -8.59 14.79
CA ALA A 28 9.50 -7.71 13.73
C ALA A 28 9.87 -6.28 14.12
N GLY A 29 10.87 -5.70 13.45
CA GLY A 29 11.20 -4.29 13.60
C GLY A 29 10.08 -3.42 13.03
N ALA A 30 9.83 -2.27 13.64
CA ALA A 30 8.89 -1.30 13.07
C ALA A 30 9.41 -0.84 11.70
N VAL A 31 8.55 -0.91 10.68
CA VAL A 31 8.84 -0.34 9.36
C VAL A 31 8.42 1.12 9.40
N SER A 32 9.37 2.03 9.18
CA SER A 32 9.06 3.44 8.97
C SER A 32 8.63 3.66 7.53
N LEU A 33 7.47 4.30 7.35
CA LEU A 33 6.99 4.74 6.04
C LEU A 33 7.56 6.11 5.63
N GLY A 34 8.37 6.73 6.51
CA GLY A 34 8.91 8.08 6.28
C GLY A 34 7.79 9.11 6.03
N PRO A 35 7.97 10.03 5.08
CA PRO A 35 6.95 11.02 4.72
C PRO A 35 5.61 10.44 4.27
N ALA A 36 5.59 9.19 3.79
CA ALA A 36 4.35 8.54 3.36
C ALA A 36 3.40 8.22 4.54
N ALA A 37 3.91 8.20 5.78
CA ALA A 37 3.12 7.91 6.98
C ALA A 37 2.01 8.94 7.23
N GLU A 38 2.11 10.15 6.68
CA GLU A 38 1.13 11.22 6.83
C GLU A 38 -0.06 11.12 5.85
N TYR A 39 0.02 10.21 4.88
CA TYR A 39 -0.97 10.07 3.82
C TYR A 39 -1.78 8.79 3.97
N ASN A 40 -3.09 8.88 3.76
CA ASN A 40 -3.98 7.72 3.69
C ASN A 40 -3.72 6.91 2.42
N VAL A 41 -3.34 7.59 1.35
CA VAL A 41 -2.97 6.99 0.07
C VAL A 41 -1.69 7.65 -0.43
N PHE A 42 -0.67 6.83 -0.70
CA PHE A 42 0.61 7.28 -1.23
C PHE A 42 0.99 6.44 -2.46
N VAL A 43 0.96 7.05 -3.64
CA VAL A 43 1.22 6.38 -4.91
C VAL A 43 2.56 6.87 -5.45
N LEU A 44 3.47 5.96 -5.81
CA LEU A 44 4.78 6.33 -6.35
C LEU A 44 4.73 6.74 -7.82
N GLY A 45 3.80 6.17 -8.59
CA GLY A 45 3.61 6.44 -10.02
C GLY A 45 2.36 7.27 -10.29
N ASP A 46 1.76 7.03 -11.47
CA ASP A 46 0.52 7.68 -11.87
C ASP A 46 -0.69 7.10 -11.13
N PHE A 47 -1.72 7.93 -10.94
CA PHE A 47 -2.96 7.52 -10.27
C PHE A 47 -4.20 8.02 -11.00
N ASN A 48 -5.00 7.07 -11.50
CA ASN A 48 -6.25 7.35 -12.22
C ASN A 48 -7.42 6.74 -11.46
N GLN A 49 -8.41 7.55 -11.11
CA GLN A 49 -9.57 7.10 -10.34
C GLN A 49 -10.87 7.80 -10.75
N THR A 50 -11.97 7.06 -10.68
CA THR A 50 -13.30 7.50 -11.12
C THR A 50 -14.31 7.37 -9.99
N GLY A 51 -15.07 8.44 -9.72
CA GLY A 51 -16.32 8.42 -8.94
C GLY A 51 -16.24 8.06 -7.44
N THR A 52 -15.05 7.77 -6.91
CA THR A 52 -14.82 7.37 -5.51
C THR A 52 -14.25 8.53 -4.69
N ASP A 53 -14.07 8.39 -3.39
CA ASP A 53 -13.42 9.39 -2.54
C ASP A 53 -12.27 8.80 -1.70
N THR A 54 -11.33 9.67 -1.34
CA THR A 54 -10.35 9.45 -0.28
C THR A 54 -10.70 10.39 0.86
N GLU A 55 -11.09 9.83 2.01
CA GLU A 55 -11.53 10.63 3.16
C GLU A 55 -10.41 11.47 3.77
N GLY A 56 -9.15 11.03 3.64
CA GLY A 56 -7.98 11.70 4.17
C GLY A 56 -6.99 12.20 3.10
N LYS A 57 -5.70 12.26 3.45
CA LYS A 57 -4.64 12.83 2.60
C LYS A 57 -4.24 11.87 1.47
N LEU A 58 -4.01 12.41 0.27
CA LEU A 58 -3.59 11.67 -0.93
C LEU A 58 -2.32 12.30 -1.52
N ALA A 59 -1.29 11.48 -1.75
CA ALA A 59 -0.09 11.85 -2.51
C ALA A 59 0.10 10.94 -3.72
N VAL A 60 0.44 11.55 -4.86
CA VAL A 60 0.73 10.88 -6.13
C VAL A 60 2.07 11.38 -6.66
N GLY A 61 3.03 10.49 -6.85
CA GLY A 61 4.38 10.85 -7.33
C GLY A 61 4.42 11.21 -8.81
N GLY A 62 3.56 10.59 -9.62
CA GLY A 62 3.41 10.87 -11.05
C GLY A 62 2.26 11.82 -11.36
N ASN A 63 1.60 11.58 -12.49
CA ASN A 63 0.41 12.29 -12.93
C ASN A 63 -0.85 11.75 -12.26
N ALA A 64 -1.86 12.61 -12.08
CA ALA A 64 -3.13 12.20 -11.50
C ALA A 64 -4.33 12.54 -12.41
N SER A 65 -5.26 11.60 -12.56
CA SER A 65 -6.53 11.82 -13.23
C SER A 65 -7.69 11.39 -12.34
N PHE A 66 -8.51 12.35 -11.96
CA PHE A 66 -9.65 12.18 -11.07
C PHE A 66 -10.92 12.54 -11.82
N THR A 67 -11.78 11.55 -12.09
CA THR A 67 -13.01 11.78 -12.86
C THR A 67 -14.28 11.46 -12.08
N ASP A 68 -15.41 11.93 -12.62
CA ASP A 68 -16.76 11.58 -12.18
C ASP A 68 -17.08 11.85 -10.71
N GLY A 69 -16.50 12.92 -10.14
CA GLY A 69 -16.85 13.35 -8.79
C GLY A 69 -15.85 12.97 -7.71
N PHE A 70 -14.65 12.52 -8.09
CA PHE A 70 -13.67 12.05 -7.12
C PHE A 70 -13.30 13.13 -6.08
N ALA A 71 -13.33 12.77 -4.80
CA ALA A 71 -13.10 13.71 -3.71
C ALA A 71 -11.92 13.32 -2.83
N VAL A 72 -11.19 14.32 -2.31
CA VAL A 72 -10.04 14.11 -1.41
C VAL A 72 -10.21 14.94 -0.14
N GLY A 73 -9.97 14.32 1.02
CA GLY A 73 -9.97 14.95 2.32
C GLY A 73 -11.37 15.24 2.87
N MET A 74 -12.38 14.45 2.53
CA MET A 74 -13.76 14.71 2.98
C MET A 74 -13.90 14.81 4.51
N LEU A 75 -13.03 14.16 5.29
CA LEU A 75 -13.01 14.24 6.76
C LEU A 75 -12.01 15.27 7.30
N LEU A 76 -11.25 15.94 6.42
CA LEU A 76 -10.26 16.96 6.76
C LEU A 76 -10.79 18.38 6.49
N ARG A 77 -12.11 18.56 6.60
CA ARG A 77 -12.76 19.86 6.38
C ARG A 77 -12.42 20.81 7.53
N GLY A 78 -11.70 21.87 7.23
CA GLY A 78 -11.28 22.88 8.22
C GLY A 78 -9.88 23.38 7.93
N GLU A 79 -9.45 24.37 8.70
CA GLU A 79 -8.12 24.98 8.56
C GLU A 79 -7.04 24.11 9.24
N GLY A 80 -5.79 24.24 8.78
CA GLY A 80 -4.63 23.63 9.45
C GLY A 80 -4.29 22.19 9.06
N ASN A 81 -4.97 21.62 8.05
CA ASN A 81 -4.66 20.28 7.55
C ASN A 81 -3.48 20.26 6.54
N GLY A 82 -2.98 21.42 6.12
CA GLY A 82 -1.95 21.56 5.09
C GLY A 82 -2.40 20.98 3.74
N ASP A 83 -1.44 20.54 2.93
CA ASP A 83 -1.73 19.92 1.64
C ASP A 83 -2.46 18.57 1.84
N VAL A 84 -3.71 18.53 1.41
CA VAL A 84 -4.59 17.36 1.46
C VAL A 84 -4.44 16.52 0.19
N LEU A 85 -4.10 17.17 -0.93
CA LEU A 85 -3.73 16.53 -2.18
C LEU A 85 -2.34 17.03 -2.63
N VAL A 86 -1.41 16.10 -2.86
CA VAL A 86 -0.11 16.40 -3.47
C VAL A 86 0.06 15.56 -4.73
N VAL A 87 0.34 16.18 -5.87
CA VAL A 87 0.63 15.49 -7.14
C VAL A 87 1.95 15.99 -7.71
N GLY A 88 2.87 15.08 -8.00
CA GLY A 88 4.20 15.41 -8.53
C GLY A 88 4.18 15.85 -10.00
N GLY A 89 3.27 15.31 -10.80
CA GLY A 89 3.12 15.61 -12.23
C GLY A 89 1.89 16.46 -12.58
N ASP A 90 1.40 16.26 -13.80
CA ASP A 90 0.18 16.91 -14.29
C ASP A 90 -1.06 16.34 -13.60
N THR A 91 -2.05 17.18 -13.34
CA THR A 91 -3.30 16.81 -12.69
C THR A 91 -4.51 17.15 -13.54
N THR A 92 -5.38 16.17 -13.79
CA THR A 92 -6.71 16.37 -14.35
C THR A 92 -7.77 16.11 -13.29
N LEU A 93 -8.59 17.11 -12.99
CA LEU A 93 -9.72 17.00 -12.07
C LEU A 93 -11.03 17.27 -12.83
N SER A 94 -11.89 16.26 -12.93
CA SER A 94 -13.20 16.35 -13.57
C SER A 94 -14.30 16.11 -12.55
N ASN A 95 -15.09 17.14 -12.28
CA ASN A 95 -16.19 17.14 -11.29
C ASN A 95 -15.78 16.82 -9.85
N GLY A 96 -14.50 16.69 -9.56
CA GLY A 96 -14.00 16.33 -8.23
C GLY A 96 -13.92 17.50 -7.25
N LYS A 97 -13.61 17.19 -5.99
CA LYS A 97 -13.44 18.18 -4.90
C LYS A 97 -12.23 17.85 -4.02
N VAL A 98 -11.44 18.87 -3.69
CA VAL A 98 -10.42 18.77 -2.63
C VAL A 98 -10.91 19.62 -1.46
N TYR A 99 -10.97 19.03 -0.26
CA TYR A 99 -11.52 19.67 0.94
C TYR A 99 -10.44 20.30 1.84
N GLY A 100 -9.33 20.73 1.23
CA GLY A 100 -8.20 21.42 1.84
C GLY A 100 -7.28 21.97 0.75
N ASP A 101 -6.02 22.22 1.10
CA ASP A 101 -5.04 22.71 0.13
C ASP A 101 -4.58 21.60 -0.82
N ALA A 102 -4.17 22.01 -2.02
CA ALA A 102 -3.61 21.11 -3.02
C ALA A 102 -2.34 21.69 -3.63
N ALA A 103 -1.31 20.84 -3.74
CA ALA A 103 -0.03 21.20 -4.35
C ALA A 103 0.23 20.34 -5.60
N PHE A 104 0.66 20.99 -6.69
CA PHE A 104 0.90 20.35 -7.98
C PHE A 104 2.30 20.69 -8.48
N GLY A 105 3.07 19.68 -8.89
CA GLY A 105 4.38 19.85 -9.53
C GLY A 105 4.31 20.13 -11.04
N GLY A 106 3.19 19.77 -11.68
CA GLY A 106 2.91 20.02 -13.10
C GLY A 106 1.70 20.94 -13.34
N ASN A 107 1.10 20.81 -14.52
CA ASN A 107 -0.06 21.59 -14.91
C ASN A 107 -1.33 21.05 -14.28
N GLN A 108 -2.25 21.95 -13.90
CA GLN A 108 -3.56 21.59 -13.39
C GLN A 108 -4.65 21.89 -14.44
N ARG A 109 -5.40 20.87 -14.83
CA ARG A 109 -6.54 20.97 -15.75
C ARG A 109 -7.83 20.61 -15.03
N SER A 110 -8.73 21.59 -14.92
CA SER A 110 -10.10 21.35 -14.44
C SER A 110 -11.03 21.11 -15.63
N LEU A 111 -11.73 19.99 -15.65
CA LEU A 111 -12.75 19.68 -16.66
C LEU A 111 -14.15 19.93 -16.08
N PRO A 112 -14.99 20.78 -16.71
CA PRO A 112 -16.37 20.97 -16.29
C PRO A 112 -17.22 19.74 -16.63
N THR A 113 -18.31 19.54 -15.88
CA THR A 113 -19.23 18.38 -15.99
C THR A 113 -19.78 18.12 -17.39
N SER A 114 -19.82 19.17 -18.22
CA SER A 114 -20.32 19.11 -19.60
C SER A 114 -19.32 18.53 -20.61
N ALA A 115 -18.05 18.36 -20.25
CA ALA A 115 -16.99 17.91 -21.17
C ALA A 115 -16.88 16.37 -21.31
N LEU A 116 -17.69 15.60 -20.57
CA LEU A 116 -17.62 14.13 -20.53
C LEU A 116 -18.72 13.40 -21.32
N LYS A 117 -19.55 14.11 -22.08
CA LYS A 117 -20.53 13.49 -22.98
C LYS A 117 -20.06 13.61 -24.43
N SER A 118 -19.47 12.54 -24.97
CA SER A 118 -19.44 12.24 -26.40
C SER A 118 -20.19 10.95 -26.66
#